data_AF-A0A382X679-F1
#
_entry.id   AF-A0A382X679-F1
#
_cell.length_a   1.000
_cell.length_b   1.000
_cell.length_c   1.000
_cell.angle_alpha   90.00
_cell.angle_beta   90.00
_cell.angle_gamma   90.00
#
_symmetry.space_group_name_H-M   'P 1'
#
loop_
_entity.id
_entity.type
_entity.pdbx_description
1 polymer ?
#
loop_
_entity_poly.entity_id
_entity_poly.type
_entity_poly.pdbx_seq_one_letter_code
_entity_poly.pdbx_strand_id
1 'polypeptide(L)'
;MKLIREEIENVEVIVEERGGKKNLYIEGVFLQGDIKNRNGRMYPCGTLAKEVSRYNEAFITKGRALGELGHPDGPTVNLDRVSHKITSLRQEGSDFIGRAKILSTPMGNIAKSLLGEGVKLGVSSRGVGSVAMNNEGVNVVGEDFMLATAA
;
A
#
# COMPACT_ATOMS: atom_id res chain seq x y z
N MET A 1 20.09 5.26 -3.72
CA MET A 1 18.70 4.84 -3.47
C MET A 1 17.99 5.90 -2.65
N LYS A 2 16.71 6.17 -2.95
CA LYS A 2 15.87 7.16 -2.24
C LYS A 2 14.61 6.48 -1.69
N LEU A 3 14.02 7.02 -0.62
CA LEU A 3 12.68 6.64 -0.19
C LEU A 3 11.67 7.16 -1.23
N ILE A 4 10.85 6.27 -1.75
CA ILE A 4 9.82 6.54 -2.76
C ILE A 4 8.46 6.29 -2.10
N ARG A 5 7.53 7.22 -2.34
CA ARG A 5 6.18 7.23 -1.79
C ARG A 5 5.16 7.45 -2.89
N GLU A 6 3.98 6.88 -2.72
CA GLU A 6 2.80 7.08 -3.56
C GLU A 6 1.54 7.03 -2.71
N GLU A 7 0.50 7.74 -3.12
CA GLU A 7 -0.78 7.82 -2.43
C GLU A 7 -1.92 7.64 -3.44
N ILE A 8 -2.88 6.78 -3.10
CA ILE A 8 -4.07 6.47 -3.89
C ILE A 8 -5.29 6.64 -3.00
N GLU A 9 -6.24 7.46 -3.43
CA GLU A 9 -7.43 7.81 -2.64
C GLU A 9 -8.65 6.94 -2.98
N ASN A 10 -8.58 6.13 -4.04
CA ASN A 10 -9.71 5.38 -4.56
C ASN A 10 -9.74 3.95 -3.99
N VAL A 11 -10.26 3.84 -2.77
CA VAL A 11 -10.44 2.56 -2.07
C VAL A 11 -11.83 2.46 -1.47
N GLU A 12 -12.36 1.24 -1.47
CA GLU A 12 -13.66 0.91 -0.91
C GLU A 12 -13.54 0.33 0.49
N VAL A 13 -14.48 0.68 1.35
CA VAL A 13 -14.58 0.15 2.71
C VAL A 13 -15.56 -1.02 2.72
N ILE A 14 -15.07 -2.19 3.11
CA ILE A 14 -15.86 -3.43 3.14
C ILE A 14 -16.02 -3.91 4.58
N VAL A 15 -17.26 -4.21 4.99
CA VAL A 15 -17.57 -4.81 6.29
C VAL A 15 -17.94 -6.27 6.09
N GLU A 16 -17.22 -7.18 6.72
CA GLU A 16 -17.54 -8.60 6.73
C GLU A 16 -17.85 -9.09 8.14
N GLU A 17 -18.91 -9.89 8.28
CA GLU A 17 -19.24 -10.56 9.53
C GLU A 17 -18.97 -12.07 9.42
N ARG A 18 -18.15 -12.60 10.31
CA ARG A 18 -17.92 -14.05 10.43
C ARG A 18 -17.94 -14.46 11.90
N GLY A 19 -18.81 -15.43 12.24
CA GLY A 19 -18.94 -15.93 13.60
C GLY A 19 -19.28 -14.85 14.63
N GLY A 20 -20.16 -13.90 14.26
CA GLY A 20 -20.58 -12.78 15.11
C GLY A 20 -19.52 -11.68 15.32
N LYS A 21 -18.35 -11.78 14.66
CA LYS A 21 -17.31 -10.74 14.68
C LYS A 21 -17.32 -9.96 13.37
N LYS A 22 -17.54 -8.66 13.46
CA LYS A 22 -17.40 -7.71 12.34
C LYS A 22 -15.93 -7.38 12.12
N ASN A 23 -15.48 -7.52 10.89
CA ASN A 23 -14.15 -7.15 10.42
C ASN A 23 -14.30 -6.05 9.37
N LEU A 24 -13.50 -5.00 9.50
CA LEU A 24 -13.45 -3.90 8.54
C LEU A 24 -12.25 -4.10 7.62
N TYR A 25 -12.47 -3.93 6.33
CA TYR A 25 -11.47 -4.02 5.28
C TYR A 25 -11.48 -2.76 4.42
N ILE A 26 -10.33 -2.46 3.84
CA ILE A 26 -10.17 -1.52 2.73
C ILE A 26 -9.69 -2.34 1.54
N GLU A 27 -10.33 -2.18 0.38
CA GLU A 27 -9.96 -2.86 -0.86
C GLU A 27 -9.96 -1.89 -2.03
N GLY A 28 -9.01 -2.05 -2.96
CA GLY A 28 -8.91 -1.19 -4.13
C GLY A 28 -7.52 -1.20 -4.73
N VAL A 29 -7.21 -0.21 -5.55
CA VAL A 29 -5.88 -0.08 -6.18
C VAL A 29 -4.88 0.42 -5.14
N PHE A 30 -3.82 -0.35 -4.90
CA PHE A 30 -2.75 0.00 -3.94
C PHE A 30 -1.47 0.45 -4.64
N LEU A 31 -1.22 -0.02 -5.86
CA LEU A 31 -0.10 0.38 -6.72
C LEU A 31 -0.56 0.43 -8.17
N GLN A 32 0.06 1.29 -8.97
CA GLN A 32 -0.20 1.39 -10.41
C GLN A 32 1.11 1.38 -11.20
N GLY A 33 1.19 0.51 -12.20
CA GLY A 33 2.30 0.41 -13.14
C GLY A 33 2.03 1.18 -14.43
N ASP A 34 3.11 1.50 -15.14
CA ASP A 34 3.11 2.09 -16.49
C ASP A 34 2.32 3.41 -16.64
N ILE A 35 2.02 4.09 -15.53
CA ILE A 35 1.36 5.39 -15.48
C ILE A 35 2.17 6.38 -14.64
N LYS A 36 2.20 7.65 -15.08
CA LYS A 36 2.81 8.74 -14.30
C LYS A 36 1.87 9.12 -13.15
N ASN A 37 2.33 8.93 -11.92
CA ASN A 37 1.57 9.27 -10.72
C ASN A 37 1.67 10.76 -10.36
N ARG A 38 0.99 11.15 -9.27
CA ARG A 38 0.94 12.53 -8.75
C ARG A 38 2.32 13.10 -8.38
N ASN A 39 3.28 12.22 -8.05
CA ASN A 39 4.66 12.60 -7.74
C ASN A 39 5.54 12.69 -9.00
N GLY A 40 4.94 12.60 -10.19
CA GLY A 40 5.63 12.66 -11.47
C GLY A 40 6.49 11.43 -11.78
N ARG A 41 6.25 10.32 -11.07
CA ARG A 41 7.00 9.06 -11.22
C ARG A 41 6.17 8.02 -11.98
N MET A 42 6.83 7.20 -12.78
CA MET A 42 6.24 6.02 -13.39
C MET A 42 7.01 4.78 -12.92
N TYR A 43 6.27 3.76 -12.49
CA TYR A 43 6.84 2.47 -12.12
C TYR A 43 6.60 1.49 -13.26
N PRO A 44 7.65 0.90 -13.86
CA PRO A 44 7.44 -0.16 -14.84
C PRO A 44 6.63 -1.30 -14.22
N CYS A 45 5.58 -1.76 -14.90
CA CYS A 45 4.69 -2.79 -14.37
C CYS A 45 5.45 -4.09 -14.05
N GLY A 46 6.43 -4.47 -14.87
CA GLY A 46 7.31 -5.63 -14.61
C GLY A 46 8.10 -5.49 -13.30
N THR A 47 8.60 -4.29 -12.99
CA THR A 47 9.28 -4.00 -11.72
C THR A 47 8.33 -4.15 -10.53
N LEU A 48 7.12 -3.59 -10.63
CA LEU A 48 6.11 -3.74 -9.58
C LEU A 48 5.68 -5.19 -9.41
N ALA A 49 5.45 -5.93 -10.49
CA ALA A 49 5.01 -7.33 -10.43
C ALA A 49 6.02 -8.21 -9.69
N LYS A 50 7.32 -8.03 -9.99
CA LYS A 50 8.40 -8.71 -9.27
C LYS A 50 8.39 -8.39 -7.78
N GLU A 51 8.26 -7.10 -7.43
CA GLU A 51 8.28 -6.66 -6.04
C GLU A 51 7.03 -7.03 -5.26
N VAL A 52 5.86 -7.04 -5.90
CA VAL A 52 4.61 -7.52 -5.31
C VAL A 52 4.69 -9.02 -5.03
N SER A 53 5.23 -9.81 -5.96
CA SER A 53 5.46 -11.25 -5.74
C SER A 53 6.37 -11.49 -4.53
N ARG A 54 7.51 -10.78 -4.47
CA ARG A 54 8.43 -10.83 -3.33
C ARG A 54 7.75 -10.40 -2.03
N TYR A 55 6.99 -9.31 -2.05
CA TYR A 55 6.29 -8.77 -0.89
C TYR A 55 5.24 -9.75 -0.36
N ASN A 56 4.49 -10.39 -1.26
CA ASN A 56 3.51 -11.42 -0.91
C ASN A 56 4.18 -12.58 -0.17
N GLU A 57 5.26 -13.14 -0.70
CA GLU A 57 5.99 -14.26 -0.11
C GLU A 57 6.69 -13.90 1.22
N ALA A 58 7.28 -12.70 1.30
CA ALA A 58 8.05 -12.29 2.46
C ALA A 58 7.19 -11.81 3.64
N PHE A 59 6.03 -11.20 3.34
CA PHE A 59 5.23 -10.48 4.33
C PHE A 59 3.78 -10.96 4.40
N ILE A 60 3.03 -11.02 3.28
CA ILE A 60 1.59 -11.33 3.33
C ILE A 60 1.36 -12.78 3.78
N THR A 61 1.98 -13.76 3.12
CA THR A 61 1.83 -15.19 3.46
C THR A 61 2.27 -15.50 4.89
N LYS A 62 3.27 -14.77 5.38
CA LYS A 62 3.80 -14.88 6.75
C LYS A 62 3.01 -14.06 7.78
N GLY A 63 1.98 -13.31 7.36
CA GLY A 63 1.14 -12.50 8.23
C GLY A 63 1.82 -11.26 8.84
N ARG A 64 2.88 -10.75 8.21
CA ARG A 64 3.72 -9.63 8.69
C ARG A 64 3.62 -8.37 7.84
N ALA A 65 2.74 -8.36 6.84
CA ALA A 65 2.48 -7.18 6.02
C ALA A 65 1.62 -6.16 6.80
N LEU A 66 2.28 -5.32 7.59
CA LEU A 66 1.65 -4.33 8.45
C LEU A 66 1.75 -2.92 7.85
N GLY A 67 0.72 -2.12 8.11
CA GLY A 67 0.66 -0.71 7.73
C GLY A 67 0.32 0.18 8.91
N GLU A 68 0.68 1.46 8.80
CA GLU A 68 0.59 2.44 9.87
C GLU A 68 -0.55 3.43 9.61
N LEU A 69 -1.08 4.05 10.66
CA LEU A 69 -1.92 5.24 10.48
C LEU A 69 -1.03 6.48 10.31
N GLY A 70 -1.17 7.14 9.16
CA GLY A 70 -0.32 8.27 8.75
C GLY A 70 0.99 7.83 8.10
N HIS A 71 1.81 8.81 7.68
CA HIS A 71 2.98 8.57 6.83
C HIS A 71 4.29 9.01 7.52
N PRO A 72 5.04 8.10 8.17
CA PRO A 72 6.29 8.46 8.84
C PRO A 72 7.49 8.52 7.87
N ASP A 73 8.52 9.26 8.28
CA ASP A 73 9.81 9.40 7.59
C ASP A 73 10.73 8.19 7.76
N GLY A 74 10.30 7.06 7.19
CA GLY A 74 11.13 5.85 7.12
C GLY A 74 10.50 4.70 6.33
N PRO A 75 11.31 3.75 5.84
CA PRO A 75 10.83 2.55 5.16
C PRO A 75 10.39 1.45 6.14
N THR A 76 10.77 1.54 7.42
CA THR A 76 10.40 0.59 8.47
C THR A 76 9.06 0.93 9.09
N VAL A 77 8.32 -0.11 9.45
CA VAL A 77 7.02 -0.01 10.14
C VAL A 77 7.25 0.16 11.64
N ASN A 78 6.67 1.21 12.24
CA ASN A 78 6.59 1.33 13.69
C ASN A 78 5.39 0.52 14.22
N LEU A 79 5.67 -0.51 15.03
CA LEU A 79 4.64 -1.38 15.61
C LEU A 79 3.62 -0.64 16.48
N ASP A 80 4.02 0.44 17.15
CA ASP A 80 3.13 1.27 17.98
C ASP A 80 2.09 2.02 17.13
N ARG A 81 2.40 2.23 15.85
CA ARG A 81 1.55 2.98 14.90
C ARG A 81 0.72 2.09 13.98
N VAL A 82 0.85 0.78 14.10
CA VAL A 82 0.17 -0.18 13.22
C VAL A 82 -1.34 -0.03 13.32
N SER A 83 -2.00 0.16 12.18
CA SER A 83 -3.45 0.34 12.08
C SER A 83 -4.13 -0.78 11.30
N HIS A 84 -3.42 -1.39 10.35
CA HIS A 84 -3.99 -2.40 9.48
C HIS A 84 -2.95 -3.45 9.08
N LYS A 85 -3.45 -4.57 8.55
CA LYS A 85 -2.65 -5.65 7.98
C LYS A 85 -3.10 -5.91 6.55
N ILE A 86 -2.17 -5.87 5.60
CA ILE A 86 -2.43 -6.27 4.22
C ILE A 86 -2.67 -7.79 4.19
N THR A 87 -3.75 -8.19 3.55
CA THR A 87 -4.23 -9.58 3.46
C THR A 87 -4.15 -10.14 2.04
N SER A 88 -4.13 -9.28 1.04
CA SER A 88 -3.98 -9.65 -0.37
C SER A 88 -3.38 -8.48 -1.14
N LEU A 89 -2.56 -8.80 -2.13
CA LEU A 89 -2.09 -7.86 -3.15
C LEU A 89 -1.92 -8.65 -4.44
N ARG A 90 -2.72 -8.35 -5.47
CA ARG A 90 -2.77 -9.11 -6.72
C ARG A 90 -2.70 -8.17 -7.92
N GLN A 91 -2.08 -8.61 -8.99
CA GLN A 91 -2.01 -7.84 -10.23
C GLN A 91 -3.29 -8.04 -11.06
N GLU A 92 -3.85 -6.95 -11.56
CA GLU A 92 -4.94 -6.90 -12.54
C GLU A 92 -4.56 -5.91 -13.65
N GLY A 93 -4.03 -6.42 -14.77
CA GLY A 93 -3.44 -5.57 -15.80
C GLY A 93 -2.22 -4.81 -15.27
N SER A 94 -2.27 -3.48 -15.36
CA SER A 94 -1.24 -2.58 -14.81
C SER A 94 -1.53 -2.12 -13.38
N ASP A 95 -2.70 -2.44 -12.83
CA ASP A 95 -3.07 -2.10 -11.45
C ASP A 95 -2.77 -3.26 -10.50
N PHE A 96 -2.49 -2.94 -9.24
CA PHE A 96 -2.31 -3.94 -8.18
C PHE A 96 -3.38 -3.74 -7.11
N ILE A 97 -4.33 -4.67 -7.07
CA ILE A 97 -5.47 -4.64 -6.17
C ILE A 97 -5.06 -5.20 -4.82
N GLY A 98 -5.08 -4.32 -3.82
CA GLY A 98 -4.77 -4.64 -2.44
C GLY A 98 -6.03 -4.77 -1.59
N ARG A 99 -5.92 -5.57 -0.53
CA ARG A 99 -6.93 -5.69 0.52
C ARG A 99 -6.27 -5.64 1.88
N ALA A 100 -6.64 -4.68 2.71
CA ALA A 100 -6.14 -4.50 4.06
C ALA A 100 -7.25 -4.69 5.10
N LYS A 101 -6.96 -5.46 6.16
CA LYS A 101 -7.83 -5.57 7.33
C LYS A 101 -7.47 -4.50 8.36
N ILE A 102 -8.42 -3.68 8.77
CA ILE A 102 -8.22 -2.75 9.87
C ILE A 102 -8.18 -3.51 11.19
N LEU A 103 -7.12 -3.30 11.97
CA LEU A 103 -6.87 -4.01 13.22
C LEU A 103 -7.57 -3.31 14.39
N SER A 104 -7.60 -3.99 15.55
CA SER A 104 -8.14 -3.42 16.80
C SER A 104 -7.05 -2.82 17.69
N THR A 105 -5.93 -2.40 17.08
CA THR A 105 -4.89 -1.60 17.75
C THR A 105 -5.44 -0.19 18.04
N PRO A 106 -4.76 0.61 18.89
CA PRO A 106 -5.15 2.00 19.10
C PRO A 106 -5.30 2.78 17.79
N MET A 107 -4.31 2.69 16.90
CA MET A 107 -4.37 3.35 15.58
C MET A 107 -5.42 2.76 14.65
N GLY A 108 -5.66 1.44 14.70
CA GLY A 108 -6.71 0.80 13.92
C GLY A 108 -8.10 1.25 14.36
N ASN A 109 -8.33 1.45 15.66
CA ASN A 109 -9.59 1.98 16.17
C ASN A 109 -9.80 3.45 15.78
N ILE A 110 -8.74 4.27 15.76
CA ILE A 110 -8.83 5.63 15.22
C ILE A 110 -9.23 5.59 13.73
N ALA A 111 -8.60 4.73 12.93
CA ALA A 111 -8.96 4.57 11.52
C ALA A 111 -10.43 4.14 11.35
N LYS A 112 -10.92 3.17 12.13
CA LYS A 112 -12.34 2.77 12.13
C LYS A 112 -13.27 3.93 12.45
N SER A 113 -12.95 4.72 13.47
CA SER A 113 -13.77 5.88 13.86
C SER A 113 -13.82 6.91 12.74
N LEU A 114 -12.68 7.25 12.13
CA LEU A 114 -12.63 8.18 11.00
C LEU A 114 -13.50 7.70 9.82
N LEU A 115 -13.36 6.43 9.43
CA LEU A 115 -14.18 5.84 8.37
C LEU A 115 -15.67 5.85 8.73
N GLY A 116 -16.01 5.60 10.01
CA GLY A 116 -17.38 5.64 10.52
C GLY A 116 -18.03 7.03 10.46
N GLU A 117 -17.24 8.09 10.65
CA GLU A 117 -17.66 9.49 10.48
C GLU A 117 -17.67 9.95 9.01
N GLY A 118 -17.45 9.04 8.05
CA GLY A 118 -17.46 9.34 6.62
C GLY A 118 -16.16 9.96 6.09
N VAL A 119 -15.07 9.98 6.88
CA VAL A 119 -13.76 10.41 6.39
C VAL A 119 -13.24 9.38 5.38
N LYS A 120 -12.82 9.86 4.21
CA LYS A 120 -12.18 9.03 3.18
C LYS A 120 -10.69 8.89 3.51
N LEU A 121 -10.25 7.66 3.79
CA LEU A 121 -8.84 7.34 3.95
C LEU A 121 -8.31 6.76 2.64
N GLY A 122 -7.20 7.30 2.15
CA GLY A 122 -6.44 6.70 1.06
C GLY A 122 -5.48 5.62 1.57
N VAL A 123 -4.83 4.96 0.63
CA VAL A 123 -3.72 4.02 0.85
C VAL A 123 -2.45 4.61 0.29
N SER A 124 -1.32 4.25 0.88
CA SER A 124 -0.01 4.72 0.46
C SER A 124 0.95 3.56 0.19
N SER A 125 1.94 3.75 -0.66
CA SER A 125 3.04 2.79 -0.77
C SER A 125 4.35 3.43 -0.41
N ARG A 126 5.26 2.61 0.12
CA ARG A 126 6.64 3.00 0.41
C ARG A 126 7.58 1.96 -0.17
N GLY A 127 8.64 2.43 -0.77
CA GLY A 127 9.75 1.59 -1.21
C GLY A 127 11.05 2.37 -1.32
N VAL A 128 12.12 1.67 -1.67
CA VAL A 128 13.45 2.24 -1.82
C VAL A 128 13.98 1.84 -3.18
N GLY A 129 14.46 2.80 -3.97
CA GLY A 129 15.00 2.51 -5.31
C GLY A 129 15.69 3.70 -5.94
N SER A 130 16.20 3.50 -7.15
CA SER A 130 16.68 4.57 -8.02
C SER A 130 15.54 5.17 -8.84
N VAL A 131 15.74 6.41 -9.29
CA VAL A 131 14.81 7.14 -10.15
C VAL A 131 15.62 7.88 -11.20
N ALA A 132 15.29 7.70 -12.47
CA ALA A 132 15.95 8.35 -13.59
C ALA A 132 14.90 8.99 -14.52
N MET A 133 15.20 10.18 -15.04
CA MET A 133 14.29 10.85 -15.98
C MET A 133 14.46 10.26 -17.38
N ASN A 134 13.35 9.90 -18.04
CA ASN A 134 13.37 9.49 -19.44
C ASN A 134 13.39 10.70 -20.39
N ASN A 135 13.49 10.46 -21.69
CA ASN A 135 13.53 11.50 -22.72
C ASN A 135 12.22 12.32 -22.83
N GLU A 136 11.15 11.89 -22.18
CA GLU A 136 9.83 12.54 -22.15
C GLU A 136 9.62 13.36 -20.87
N GLY A 137 10.63 13.46 -20.00
CA GLY A 137 10.53 14.21 -18.74
C GLY A 137 9.75 13.49 -17.63
N VAL A 138 9.61 12.15 -17.72
CA VAL A 138 8.99 11.31 -16.69
C VAL A 138 10.06 10.66 -15.83
N ASN A 139 9.91 10.73 -14.52
CA ASN A 139 10.81 10.06 -13.58
C ASN A 139 10.48 8.56 -13.51
N VAL A 140 11.25 7.72 -14.18
CA VAL A 140 11.08 6.26 -14.19
C VAL A 140 11.79 5.65 -12.99
N VAL A 141 11.07 4.79 -12.26
CA VAL A 141 11.62 4.03 -11.14
C VAL A 141 12.44 2.85 -11.66
N GLY A 142 13.66 2.69 -11.15
CA GLY A 142 14.59 1.65 -11.59
C GLY A 142 14.21 0.24 -11.14
N GLU A 143 14.82 -0.76 -11.77
CA GLU A 143 14.64 -2.19 -11.43
C GLU A 143 15.18 -2.57 -10.04
N ASP A 144 15.95 -1.68 -9.41
CA ASP A 144 16.45 -1.79 -8.04
C ASP A 144 15.41 -1.39 -6.98
N PHE A 145 14.17 -1.08 -7.39
CA PHE A 145 13.08 -0.78 -6.47
C PHE A 145 12.77 -1.96 -5.56
N MET A 146 12.63 -1.66 -4.27
CA MET A 146 12.19 -2.59 -3.25
C MET A 146 10.93 -2.07 -2.56
N LEU A 147 9.82 -2.80 -2.69
CA LEU A 147 8.57 -2.49 -1.99
C LEU A 147 8.72 -2.79 -0.49
N ALA A 148 8.57 -1.76 0.34
CA ALA A 148 8.65 -1.87 1.79
C ALA A 148 7.26 -2.04 2.42
N THR A 149 6.27 -1.30 1.94
CA THR A 149 4.87 -1.48 2.32
C THR A 149 3.91 -0.96 1.25
N ALA A 150 2.72 -1.56 1.15
CA ALA A 150 1.60 -1.13 0.32
C ALA A 150 0.38 -0.98 1.26
N ALA A 151 0.33 0.16 1.97
CA ALA A 151 -0.46 0.43 3.16
C ALA A 151 -1.16 1.80 3.11
#